data_AF-A0A086JA09-F1
#
_entry.id   AF-A0A086JA09-F1
#
_cell.length_a   1.000
_cell.length_b   1.000
_cell.length_c   1.000
_cell.angle_alpha   90.00
_cell.angle_beta   90.00
_cell.angle_gamma   90.00
#
_symmetry.space_group_name_H-M   'P 1'
#
loop_
_entity.id
_entity.type
_entity.pdbx_description
1 polymer ?
#
loop_
_entity_poly.entity_id
_entity_poly.type
_entity_poly.pdbx_seq_one_letter_code
_entity_poly.pdbx_strand_id
1 'polypeptide(L)'
;MSRLEGSLRGTLLGSSVPLPGRGNVAYAKLAADKLRLEAESMLTKWGSLEVYVRGRIADRMLEENNRSPSVAEVRSWLRRARQRYYRWGAHRTQQAAELRNRAGYLDTQTPAEGDFLRSPQETPTHRPPSSTDLPGDESEGVSS
;
A
#
# COMPACT_ATOMS: atom_id res chain seq x y z
N MET A 1 -22.15 -5.84 12.48
CA MET A 1 -21.01 -6.02 11.56
C MET A 1 -19.74 -5.64 12.30
N SER A 2 -19.01 -6.64 12.81
CA SER A 2 -17.81 -6.44 13.62
C SER A 2 -16.68 -5.91 12.75
N ARG A 3 -16.24 -4.66 12.98
CA ARG A 3 -15.01 -4.13 12.38
C ARG A 3 -13.84 -4.92 12.99
N LEU A 4 -12.97 -5.48 12.14
CA LEU A 4 -11.67 -5.94 12.59
C LEU A 4 -10.84 -4.73 13.01
N GLU A 5 -11.03 -4.25 14.24
CA GLU A 5 -10.05 -3.44 14.98
C GLU A 5 -8.84 -4.35 15.26
N GLY A 6 -8.03 -4.59 14.23
CA GLY A 6 -6.94 -5.56 14.25
C GLY A 6 -5.60 -4.84 14.19
N SER A 7 -4.79 -5.01 15.24
CA SER A 7 -3.41 -4.53 15.28
C SER A 7 -2.62 -5.03 14.06
N LEU A 8 -1.87 -4.14 13.40
CA LEU A 8 -0.99 -4.51 12.27
C LEU A 8 0.29 -5.24 12.72
N ARG A 9 0.50 -5.41 14.03
CA ARG A 9 1.68 -6.07 14.60
C ARG A 9 1.75 -7.53 14.13
N GLY A 10 2.93 -7.97 13.71
CA GLY A 10 3.15 -9.32 13.18
C GLY A 10 2.67 -9.52 11.72
N THR A 11 2.11 -8.49 11.08
CA THR A 11 1.78 -8.51 9.64
C THR A 11 2.86 -7.81 8.81
N LEU A 12 2.89 -8.07 7.49
CA LEU A 12 3.76 -7.34 6.56
C LEU A 12 3.54 -5.83 6.65
N LEU A 13 2.29 -5.37 6.79
CA LEU A 13 1.96 -3.95 6.86
C LEU A 13 2.51 -3.27 8.12
N GLY A 14 2.64 -4.01 9.23
CA GLY A 14 3.28 -3.53 10.46
C GLY A 14 4.82 -3.56 10.43
N SER A 15 5.43 -4.19 9.42
CA SER A 15 6.89 -4.17 9.25
C SER A 15 7.37 -2.90 8.56
N SER A 16 8.66 -2.58 8.68
CA SER A 16 9.27 -1.38 8.12
C SER A 16 10.37 -1.70 7.11
N VAL A 17 10.61 -0.75 6.20
CA VAL A 17 11.64 -0.80 5.17
C VAL A 17 12.52 0.46 5.26
N PRO A 18 13.85 0.33 5.24
CA PRO A 18 14.75 1.49 5.16
C PRO A 18 14.64 2.13 3.77
N LEU A 19 14.36 3.43 3.72
CA LEU A 19 14.30 4.21 2.50
C LEU A 19 15.33 5.36 2.53
N PRO A 20 16.08 5.58 1.44
CA PRO A 20 17.02 6.70 1.34
C PRO A 20 16.36 8.04 1.64
N GLY A 21 16.95 8.83 2.54
CA GLY A 21 16.44 10.14 2.94
C GLY A 21 15.16 10.13 3.78
N ARG A 22 14.61 8.96 4.13
CA ARG A 22 13.37 8.82 4.92
C ARG A 22 13.50 7.89 6.14
N GLY A 23 14.61 7.16 6.27
CA GLY A 23 14.81 6.22 7.37
C GLY A 23 13.91 4.99 7.25
N ASN A 24 13.63 4.32 8.37
CA ASN A 24 12.74 3.16 8.41
C ASN A 24 11.29 3.59 8.33
N VAL A 25 10.60 3.24 7.24
CA VAL A 25 9.19 3.59 7.02
C VAL A 25 8.33 2.33 7.06
N ALA A 26 7.22 2.37 7.82
CA ALA A 26 6.26 1.25 7.87
C ALA A 26 5.57 1.02 6.52
N TYR A 27 5.37 -0.24 6.12
CA TYR A 27 4.65 -0.56 4.89
C TYR A 27 3.21 -0.07 4.90
N ALA A 28 2.54 -0.02 6.05
CA ALA A 28 1.22 0.59 6.19
C ALA A 28 1.19 2.06 5.75
N LYS A 29 2.22 2.84 6.12
CA LYS A 29 2.38 4.25 5.72
C LYS A 29 2.59 4.38 4.20
N LEU A 30 3.43 3.52 3.62
CA LEU A 30 3.62 3.49 2.16
C LEU A 30 2.34 3.09 1.40
N ALA A 31 1.59 2.13 1.94
CA ALA A 31 0.31 1.72 1.36
C ALA A 31 -0.73 2.86 1.45
N ALA A 32 -0.81 3.56 2.59
CA ALA A 32 -1.67 4.73 2.75
C ALA A 32 -1.30 5.83 1.75
N ASP A 33 -0.02 6.14 1.59
CA ASP A 33 0.47 7.12 0.61
C ASP A 33 0.09 6.72 -0.82
N LYS A 34 0.26 5.46 -1.19
CA LYS A 34 -0.16 4.96 -2.51
C LYS A 34 -1.66 5.13 -2.75
N LEU A 35 -2.49 4.80 -1.77
CA LEU A 35 -3.94 4.97 -1.86
C LEU A 35 -4.33 6.45 -2.04
N ARG A 36 -3.64 7.37 -1.35
CA ARG A 36 -3.85 8.81 -1.53
C ARG A 36 -3.48 9.28 -2.93
N LEU A 37 -2.32 8.86 -3.43
CA LEU A 37 -1.87 9.18 -4.79
C LEU A 37 -2.86 8.68 -5.85
N GLU A 38 -3.38 7.46 -5.69
CA GLU A 38 -4.40 6.91 -6.59
C GLU A 38 -5.71 7.72 -6.53
N ALA A 39 -6.16 8.09 -5.33
CA ALA A 39 -7.34 8.92 -5.16
C ALA A 39 -7.18 10.31 -5.78
N GLU A 40 -6.03 10.95 -5.59
CA GLU A 40 -5.69 12.24 -6.17
C GLU A 40 -5.69 12.16 -7.70
N SER A 41 -5.03 11.15 -8.27
CA SER A 41 -5.03 10.92 -9.73
C SER A 41 -6.45 10.76 -10.29
N MET A 42 -7.32 10.03 -9.58
CA MET A 42 -8.73 9.91 -9.96
C MET A 42 -9.44 11.26 -9.93
N LEU A 43 -9.22 12.08 -8.90
CA LEU A 43 -9.85 13.40 -8.77
C LEU A 43 -9.29 14.42 -9.76
N THR A 44 -8.00 14.39 -10.08
CA THR A 44 -7.43 15.23 -11.14
C THR A 44 -8.10 14.93 -12.49
N LYS A 45 -8.41 13.66 -12.76
CA LYS A 45 -9.06 13.26 -14.01
C LYS A 45 -10.57 13.48 -14.02
N TRP A 46 -11.26 13.15 -12.94
CA TRP A 46 -12.73 13.05 -12.90
C TRP A 46 -13.41 14.08 -11.99
N GLY A 47 -12.65 14.89 -11.26
CA GLY A 47 -13.21 15.88 -10.32
C GLY A 47 -13.81 17.11 -10.99
N SER A 48 -13.51 17.34 -12.28
CA SER A 48 -14.09 18.43 -13.06
C SER A 48 -14.42 17.96 -14.46
N LEU A 49 -15.62 18.32 -14.93
CA LEU A 49 -16.06 18.06 -16.30
C LEU A 49 -15.11 18.71 -17.31
N GLU A 50 -14.69 19.95 -17.05
CA GLU A 50 -13.83 20.71 -17.94
C GLU A 50 -12.46 20.03 -18.09
N VAL A 51 -11.84 19.68 -16.96
CA VAL A 51 -10.53 19.01 -16.93
C VAL A 51 -10.62 17.65 -17.63
N TYR A 52 -11.66 16.88 -17.34
CA TYR A 52 -11.90 15.57 -17.98
C TYR A 52 -12.02 15.70 -19.50
N VAL A 53 -12.86 16.62 -19.97
CA VAL A 53 -13.10 16.84 -21.41
C VAL A 53 -11.83 17.28 -22.11
N ARG A 54 -11.10 18.25 -21.55
CA ARG A 54 -9.84 18.75 -22.13
C ARG A 54 -8.81 17.64 -22.23
N GLY A 55 -8.62 16.88 -21.15
CA GLY A 55 -7.72 15.72 -21.13
C GLY A 55 -8.13 14.67 -22.16
N ARG A 56 -9.42 14.35 -22.27
CA ARG A 56 -9.88 13.33 -23.23
C ARG A 56 -9.74 13.76 -24.70
N ILE A 57 -9.87 15.05 -24.99
CA ILE A 57 -9.60 15.58 -26.33
C ILE A 57 -8.11 15.48 -26.64
N ALA A 58 -7.24 15.88 -25.70
CA ALA A 58 -5.79 15.78 -25.86
C ALA A 58 -5.32 14.32 -26.05
N ASP A 59 -5.82 13.40 -25.22
CA ASP A 59 -5.57 11.96 -25.36
C ASP A 59 -5.92 11.48 -26.77
N ARG A 60 -7.08 11.91 -27.28
CA ARG A 60 -7.54 11.50 -28.61
C ARG A 60 -6.69 12.09 -29.73
N MET A 61 -6.27 13.35 -29.62
CA MET A 61 -5.35 13.97 -30.58
C MET A 61 -4.04 13.19 -30.68
N LEU A 62 -3.55 12.67 -29.54
CA LEU A 62 -2.36 11.82 -29.49
C LEU A 62 -2.64 10.41 -30.05
N GLU A 63 -3.73 9.76 -29.62
CA GLU A 63 -4.15 8.42 -30.06
C GLU A 63 -4.34 8.36 -31.59
N GLU A 64 -4.92 9.40 -32.19
CA GLU A 64 -5.22 9.48 -33.63
C GLU A 64 -4.09 10.18 -34.44
N ASN A 65 -3.00 10.59 -33.79
CA ASN A 65 -1.93 11.43 -34.36
C ASN A 65 -2.44 12.67 -35.11
N ASN A 66 -3.60 13.20 -34.68
CA ASN A 66 -4.25 14.35 -35.28
C ASN A 66 -4.09 15.57 -34.37
N ARG A 67 -3.07 16.39 -34.65
CA ARG A 67 -2.77 17.61 -33.89
C ARG A 67 -3.70 18.78 -34.21
N SER A 68 -4.51 18.69 -35.26
CA SER A 68 -5.38 19.78 -35.71
C SER A 68 -6.71 19.22 -36.21
N PRO A 69 -7.54 18.67 -35.30
CA PRO A 69 -8.84 18.14 -35.65
C PRO A 69 -9.78 19.23 -36.16
N SER A 70 -10.69 18.85 -37.05
CA SER A 70 -11.74 19.74 -37.54
C SER A 70 -12.72 20.11 -36.43
N VAL A 71 -13.43 21.23 -36.60
CA VAL A 71 -14.46 21.68 -35.65
C VAL A 71 -15.56 20.63 -35.48
N ALA A 72 -15.93 19.91 -36.54
CA ALA A 72 -16.93 18.86 -36.49
C ALA A 72 -16.49 17.66 -35.62
N GLU A 73 -15.23 17.25 -35.75
CA GLU A 73 -14.63 16.19 -34.93
C GLU A 73 -14.59 16.59 -33.46
N VAL A 74 -14.08 17.79 -33.16
CA VAL A 74 -14.02 18.30 -31.77
C VAL A 74 -15.41 18.35 -31.14
N ARG A 75 -16.45 18.80 -31.87
CA ARG A 75 -17.84 18.80 -31.38
C ARG A 75 -18.34 17.39 -31.06
N SER A 76 -18.05 16.42 -31.93
CA SER A 76 -18.40 15.01 -31.70
C SER A 76 -17.70 14.44 -30.45
N TRP A 77 -16.41 14.72 -30.30
CA TRP A 77 -15.61 14.25 -29.17
C TRP A 77 -16.07 14.87 -27.86
N LEU A 78 -16.38 16.18 -27.87
CA LEU A 78 -16.92 16.91 -26.73
C LEU A 78 -18.21 16.27 -26.23
N ARG A 79 -19.16 15.98 -27.14
CA ARG A 79 -20.43 15.32 -26.78
C ARG A 79 -20.19 13.96 -26.14
N ARG A 80 -19.32 13.12 -26.73
CA ARG A 80 -18.99 11.78 -26.21
C ARG A 80 -18.29 11.86 -24.85
N ALA A 81 -17.36 12.78 -24.67
CA ALA A 81 -16.64 12.99 -23.41
C ALA A 81 -17.59 13.43 -22.30
N ARG A 82 -18.46 14.41 -22.55
CA ARG A 82 -19.50 14.85 -21.61
C ARG A 82 -20.42 13.71 -21.20
N GLN A 83 -20.93 12.94 -22.16
CA GLN A 83 -21.80 11.80 -21.87
C GLN A 83 -21.10 10.76 -20.99
N ARG A 84 -19.82 10.46 -21.26
CA ARG A 84 -19.03 9.54 -20.44
C ARG A 84 -18.79 10.09 -19.04
N TYR A 85 -18.51 11.38 -18.90
CA TYR A 85 -18.36 12.05 -17.61
C TYR A 85 -19.64 11.97 -16.78
N TYR A 86 -20.79 12.35 -17.34
CA TYR A 86 -22.05 12.29 -16.59
C TYR A 86 -22.44 10.87 -16.18
N ARG A 87 -22.08 9.86 -17.00
CA ARG A 87 -22.35 8.46 -16.67
C ARG A 87 -21.47 7.91 -15.55
N TRP A 88 -20.20 8.31 -15.48
CA TRP A 88 -19.20 7.64 -14.62
C TRP A 88 -18.52 8.55 -13.59
N GLY A 89 -18.59 9.86 -13.75
CA GLY A 89 -17.84 10.84 -12.96
C GLY A 89 -18.11 10.71 -11.47
N ALA A 90 -19.38 10.72 -11.06
CA ALA A 90 -19.78 10.57 -9.66
C ALA A 90 -19.27 9.25 -9.04
N HIS A 91 -19.36 8.14 -9.79
CA HIS A 91 -18.84 6.86 -9.33
C HIS A 91 -17.31 6.89 -9.17
N ARG A 92 -16.59 7.53 -10.10
CA ARG A 92 -15.12 7.66 -10.02
C ARG A 92 -14.66 8.54 -8.86
N THR A 93 -15.38 9.63 -8.59
CA THR A 93 -15.08 10.48 -7.42
C THR A 93 -15.42 9.76 -6.11
N GLN A 94 -16.45 8.92 -6.10
CA GLN A 94 -16.78 8.08 -4.94
C GLN A 94 -15.68 7.04 -4.67
N GLN A 95 -15.18 6.37 -5.72
CA GLN A 95 -14.04 5.45 -5.60
C GLN A 95 -12.80 6.15 -5.02
N ALA A 96 -12.54 7.39 -5.43
CA ALA A 96 -11.45 8.18 -4.86
C ALA A 96 -11.64 8.47 -3.36
N ALA A 97 -12.88 8.75 -2.93
CA ALA A 97 -13.21 8.93 -1.52
C ALA A 97 -13.02 7.63 -0.72
N GLU A 98 -13.40 6.48 -1.27
CA GLU A 98 -13.17 5.16 -0.66
C GLU A 98 -11.68 4.86 -0.47
N LEU A 99 -10.85 5.17 -1.47
CA LEU A 99 -9.39 5.03 -1.37
C LEU A 99 -8.82 5.92 -0.24
N ARG A 100 -9.28 7.17 -0.14
CA ARG A 100 -8.89 8.07 0.97
C ARG A 100 -9.32 7.54 2.32
N ASN A 101 -10.54 7.00 2.45
CA ASN A 101 -11.01 6.42 3.69
C ASN A 101 -10.18 5.20 4.10
N ARG A 102 -9.79 4.35 3.13
CA ARG A 102 -8.88 3.22 3.40
C ARG A 102 -7.49 3.67 3.83
N ALA A 103 -6.96 4.75 3.23
CA ALA A 103 -5.70 5.35 3.66
C ALA A 103 -5.79 5.85 5.12
N GLY A 104 -6.85 6.61 5.44
CA GLY A 104 -7.09 7.09 6.81
C GLY A 104 -7.22 5.94 7.82
N TYR A 105 -7.87 4.84 7.42
CA TYR A 105 -7.93 3.65 8.26
C TYR A 105 -6.54 3.07 8.54
N LEU A 106 -5.67 2.94 7.53
CA LEU A 106 -4.30 2.46 7.73
C LEU A 106 -3.49 3.37 8.67
N ASP A 107 -3.71 4.68 8.64
CA ASP A 107 -3.05 5.60 9.57
C ASP A 107 -3.47 5.32 11.02
N THR A 108 -4.78 5.11 11.27
CA THR A 108 -5.28 4.81 12.63
C THR A 108 -4.75 3.50 13.19
N GLN A 109 -4.40 2.55 12.32
CA GLN A 109 -3.90 1.23 12.69
C GLN A 109 -2.37 1.17 12.79
N THR A 110 -1.67 2.25 12.41
CA THR A 110 -0.21 2.34 12.52
C THR A 110 0.13 3.08 13.81
N PRO A 111 0.70 2.41 14.84
CA PRO A 111 1.19 3.08 16.04
C PRO A 111 2.14 4.24 15.69
N ALA A 112 2.07 5.33 16.46
CA ALA A 112 2.99 6.45 16.33
C ALA A 112 4.44 5.94 16.34
N GLU A 113 5.25 6.46 15.41
CA GLU A 113 6.63 6.05 15.17
C GLU A 113 7.42 5.95 16.49
N GLY A 114 7.75 4.72 16.89
CA GLY A 114 8.48 4.43 18.14
C GLY A 114 8.43 2.97 18.58
N ASP A 115 7.31 2.27 18.36
CA ASP A 115 7.08 0.95 18.96
C ASP A 115 7.41 -0.27 18.07
N PHE A 116 7.82 -0.05 16.82
CA PHE A 116 8.37 -1.13 16.00
C PHE A 116 9.88 -1.22 16.19
N LEU A 117 10.32 -1.25 17.45
CA LEU A 117 11.60 -1.87 17.78
C LEU A 117 11.46 -3.35 17.43
N ARG A 118 11.92 -3.70 16.23
CA ARG A 118 12.38 -5.05 15.94
C ARG A 118 13.33 -5.43 17.06
N SER A 119 12.90 -6.28 17.99
CA SER A 119 13.79 -6.87 18.98
C SER A 119 14.83 -7.69 18.20
N PRO A 120 16.11 -7.28 18.17
CA PRO A 120 17.11 -7.97 17.39
C PRO A 120 17.68 -9.14 18.21
N GLN A 121 16.83 -10.07 18.67
CA GLN A 121 17.36 -11.27 19.33
C GLN A 121 16.35 -12.42 19.41
N GLU A 122 16.13 -13.10 18.29
CA GLU A 122 15.90 -14.55 18.33
C GLU A 122 16.74 -15.15 17.19
N THR A 123 18.04 -15.26 17.42
CA THR A 123 18.84 -16.30 16.76
C THR A 123 18.21 -17.65 17.12
N PRO A 124 17.77 -18.46 16.15
CA PRO A 124 17.41 -19.83 16.44
C PRO A 124 18.65 -20.52 17.00
N THR A 125 18.57 -20.94 18.26
CA THR A 125 19.52 -21.84 18.90
C THR A 125 19.65 -23.09 18.03
N HIS A 126 20.69 -23.14 17.21
CA HIS A 126 21.12 -24.38 16.58
C HIS A 126 22.60 -24.61 16.90
N ARG A 127 22.86 -24.97 18.15
CA ARG A 127 24.05 -25.75 18.49
C ARG A 127 23.61 -27.22 18.50
N PRO A 128 24.17 -28.08 17.63
CA PRO A 128 23.80 -29.49 17.57
C PRO A 128 24.27 -30.24 18.83
N PRO A 129 23.67 -31.39 19.17
CA PRO A 129 24.04 -32.16 20.35
C PRO A 129 25.41 -32.80 20.18
N SER A 130 26.37 -32.43 21.03
CA SER A 130 27.55 -33.26 21.28
C SER A 130 27.15 -34.34 22.27
N SER A 131 26.96 -35.56 21.76
CA SER A 131 26.99 -36.78 22.57
C SER A 131 28.43 -37.06 23.06
N THR A 132 28.55 -37.94 24.07
CA THR A 132 29.77 -38.45 24.76
C THR A 132 30.40 -37.42 25.71
N ASP A 133 30.43 -37.58 27.04
CA ASP A 133 30.80 -38.78 27.82
C ASP A 133 29.98 -39.01 29.10
N LEU A 134 29.89 -40.29 29.49
CA LEU A 134 29.25 -40.85 30.68
C LEU A 134 29.92 -40.45 32.00
N PRO A 135 29.19 -40.34 33.12
CA PRO A 135 29.76 -40.45 34.46
C PRO A 135 29.85 -41.92 34.86
N GLY A 136 31.08 -42.41 35.04
CA GLY A 136 31.36 -43.68 35.70
C GLY A 136 32.28 -43.41 36.87
N ASP A 137 31.79 -43.71 38.08
CA ASP A 137 32.38 -44.68 39.01
C ASP A 137 32.18 -44.21 40.46
N GLU A 138 31.11 -44.71 41.08
CA GLU A 138 31.04 -44.86 42.52
C GLU A 138 30.42 -46.22 42.82
N SER A 139 31.27 -47.16 43.24
CA SER A 139 30.82 -48.37 43.95
C SER A 139 31.92 -48.77 44.94
N GLU A 140 31.62 -48.53 46.22
CA GLU A 140 32.33 -49.04 47.37
C GLU A 140 32.29 -50.58 47.41
N GLY A 141 33.36 -51.24 47.91
CA GLY A 141 33.22 -52.61 48.41
C GLY A 141 34.46 -53.51 48.50
N VAL A 142 35.14 -53.40 49.65
CA VAL A 142 35.63 -54.51 50.52
C VAL A 142 36.95 -55.27 50.27
N SER A 143 37.61 -55.52 51.40
CA SER A 143 38.83 -56.26 51.72
C SER A 143 38.96 -57.69 51.22
N SER A 144 40.19 -58.13 50.94
CA SER A 144 41.06 -58.99 51.79
C SER A 144 42.41 -59.23 51.11
#